data_AF-A3TXD0-F1
#
_entry.id   AF-A3TXD0-F1
#
_cell.length_a   1.000
_cell.length_b   1.000
_cell.length_c   1.000
_cell.angle_alpha   90.00
_cell.angle_beta   90.00
_cell.angle_gamma   90.00
#
_symmetry.space_group_name_H-M   'P 1'
#
loop_
_entity.id
_entity.type
_entity.pdbx_description
1 polymer ?
#
loop_
_entity_poly.entity_id
_entity_poly.type
_entity_poly.pdbx_seq_one_letter_code
_entity_poly.pdbx_strand_id
1 'polypeptide(L)'
;MIPNRLFALVLLFALPGAGHAQEGPAFDCAKAESSAEKLVCDDPALAALDRRLADRFAAALSVTRGLDTGAKEVEDNLRATQRGWIKGRDECWKDPDLRACVEAEYLRREAELVAEFLLEEASGVRDLVCGDAGRSLTVYEFATELPAVRVEEGDGVHVGALVSPDTPRDYYVILWGGVALGGAEPRIRDIYGETTTCRFVG
;
A
#
# COMPACT_ATOMS: atom_id res chain seq x y z
N MET A 1 40.30 -23.90 -64.13
CA MET A 1 38.85 -23.65 -64.28
C MET A 1 38.24 -23.59 -62.88
N ILE A 2 37.63 -22.45 -62.55
CA ILE A 2 37.01 -22.07 -61.26
C ILE A 2 35.59 -22.70 -61.19
N PRO A 3 35.07 -23.12 -60.02
CA PRO A 3 34.15 -22.25 -59.25
C PRO A 3 34.37 -22.40 -57.73
N ASN A 4 34.89 -21.37 -57.06
CA ASN A 4 34.13 -20.35 -56.33
C ASN A 4 32.82 -20.87 -55.73
N ARG A 5 32.86 -21.29 -54.46
CA ARG A 5 31.67 -21.46 -53.63
C ARG A 5 31.70 -20.41 -52.53
N LEU A 6 30.90 -19.36 -52.73
CA LEU A 6 30.57 -18.40 -51.68
C LEU A 6 29.91 -19.17 -50.53
N PHE A 7 30.57 -19.21 -49.37
CA PHE A 7 29.92 -19.54 -48.11
C PHE A 7 29.15 -18.30 -47.65
N ALA A 8 27.82 -18.30 -47.82
CA ALA A 8 26.96 -17.28 -47.26
C ALA A 8 26.88 -17.48 -45.74
N LEU A 9 27.49 -16.57 -44.97
CA LEU A 9 27.36 -16.51 -43.52
C LEU A 9 25.97 -15.95 -43.20
N VAL A 10 25.03 -16.82 -42.81
CA VAL A 10 23.72 -16.39 -42.30
C VAL A 10 23.90 -16.03 -40.82
N LEU A 11 24.03 -14.74 -40.55
CA LEU A 11 23.94 -14.19 -39.19
C LEU A 11 22.48 -14.24 -38.73
N LEU A 12 22.18 -15.22 -37.88
CA LEU A 12 20.91 -15.33 -37.17
C LEU A 12 20.86 -14.23 -36.10
N PHE A 13 20.27 -13.08 -36.42
CA PHE A 13 19.93 -12.06 -35.43
C PHE A 13 18.86 -12.64 -34.50
N ALA A 14 19.27 -13.08 -33.31
CA ALA A 14 18.37 -13.33 -32.20
C ALA A 14 17.78 -11.98 -31.77
N LEU A 15 16.57 -11.67 -32.23
CA LEU A 15 15.78 -10.56 -31.71
C LEU A 15 15.48 -10.85 -30.23
N PRO A 16 15.89 -9.98 -29.28
CA PRO A 16 15.43 -10.08 -27.91
C PRO A 16 13.91 -9.95 -27.93
N GLY A 17 13.21 -10.95 -27.39
CA GLY A 17 11.77 -10.88 -27.19
C GLY A 17 11.48 -9.66 -26.33
N ALA A 18 10.83 -8.65 -26.92
CA ALA A 18 10.20 -7.60 -26.15
C ALA A 18 9.18 -8.30 -25.25
N GLY A 19 9.49 -8.38 -23.95
CA GLY A 19 8.48 -8.76 -22.98
C GLY A 19 7.33 -7.79 -23.15
N HIS A 20 6.17 -8.29 -23.57
CA HIS A 20 4.96 -7.49 -23.57
C HIS A 20 4.77 -6.98 -22.14
N ALA A 21 4.98 -5.68 -21.93
CA ALA A 21 4.56 -5.05 -20.70
C ALA A 21 3.08 -5.39 -20.53
N GLN A 22 2.67 -5.81 -19.33
CA GLN A 22 1.26 -6.07 -19.08
C GLN A 22 0.49 -4.76 -19.28
N GLU A 23 -0.24 -4.65 -20.39
CA GLU A 23 -0.85 -3.39 -20.84
C GLU A 23 -2.08 -2.98 -20.00
N GLY A 24 -2.58 -3.84 -19.10
CA GLY A 24 -3.77 -3.59 -18.29
C GLY A 24 -3.63 -3.92 -16.79
N PRO A 25 -4.69 -3.69 -16.00
CA PRO A 25 -4.72 -4.01 -14.58
C PRO A 25 -4.62 -5.52 -14.30
N ALA A 26 -4.61 -5.91 -13.02
CA ALA A 26 -4.62 -7.30 -12.57
C ALA A 26 -5.99 -7.98 -12.70
N PHE A 27 -7.06 -7.22 -12.98
CA PHE A 27 -8.39 -7.74 -13.27
C PHE A 27 -8.74 -7.68 -14.77
N ASP A 28 -9.79 -8.40 -15.14
CA ASP A 28 -10.27 -8.48 -16.52
C ASP A 28 -11.12 -7.25 -16.88
N CYS A 29 -10.59 -6.36 -17.71
CA CYS A 29 -11.29 -5.15 -18.16
C CYS A 29 -12.60 -5.41 -18.91
N ALA A 30 -12.79 -6.61 -19.49
CA ALA A 30 -14.08 -6.96 -20.10
C ALA A 30 -15.21 -7.12 -19.06
N LYS A 31 -14.87 -7.22 -17.78
CA LYS A 31 -15.78 -7.34 -16.64
C LYS A 31 -15.89 -6.07 -15.81
N ALA A 32 -15.26 -4.97 -16.24
CA ALA A 32 -15.32 -3.69 -15.53
C ALA A 32 -16.76 -3.14 -15.53
N GLU A 33 -17.34 -2.95 -14.35
CA GLU A 33 -18.69 -2.43 -14.17
C GLU A 33 -18.67 -0.99 -13.65
N SER A 34 -17.82 -0.71 -12.66
CA SER A 34 -17.76 0.58 -11.98
C SER A 34 -17.05 1.67 -12.80
N SER A 35 -17.33 2.94 -12.50
CA SER A 35 -16.60 4.07 -13.11
C SER A 35 -15.10 4.02 -12.78
N ALA A 36 -14.76 3.57 -11.57
CA ALA A 36 -13.37 3.41 -11.14
C ALA A 36 -12.67 2.29 -11.92
N GLU A 37 -13.31 1.14 -12.11
CA GLU A 37 -12.73 0.01 -12.87
C GLU A 37 -12.47 0.38 -14.33
N LYS A 38 -13.44 1.04 -14.98
CA LYS A 38 -13.28 1.52 -16.36
C LYS A 38 -12.13 2.53 -16.46
N LEU A 39 -12.04 3.46 -15.52
CA LEU A 39 -10.94 4.40 -15.47
C LEU A 39 -9.58 3.70 -15.28
N VAL A 40 -9.51 2.69 -14.41
CA VAL A 40 -8.28 1.90 -14.19
C VAL A 40 -7.87 1.14 -15.45
N CYS A 41 -8.83 0.66 -16.24
CA CYS A 41 -8.58 0.01 -17.52
C CYS A 41 -8.02 0.95 -18.59
N ASP A 42 -8.49 2.20 -18.62
CA ASP A 42 -8.12 3.19 -19.63
C ASP A 42 -6.89 4.00 -19.26
N ASP A 43 -6.49 4.02 -17.98
CA ASP A 43 -5.35 4.77 -17.49
C ASP A 43 -4.14 3.89 -17.11
N PRO A 44 -3.02 3.99 -17.85
CA PRO A 44 -1.84 3.15 -17.61
C PRO A 44 -1.21 3.29 -16.23
N ALA A 45 -1.29 4.47 -15.61
CA ALA A 45 -0.72 4.70 -14.28
C ALA A 45 -1.58 4.02 -13.21
N LEU A 46 -2.91 4.15 -13.29
CA LEU A 46 -3.82 3.44 -12.38
C LEU A 46 -3.78 1.92 -12.60
N ALA A 47 -3.64 1.46 -13.83
CA ALA A 47 -3.42 0.03 -14.11
C ALA A 47 -2.14 -0.50 -13.46
N ALA A 48 -1.06 0.30 -13.44
CA ALA A 48 0.17 -0.05 -12.74
C ALA A 48 -0.01 -0.09 -11.22
N LEU A 49 -0.74 0.87 -10.65
CA LEU A 49 -1.11 0.86 -9.23
C LEU A 49 -1.95 -0.37 -8.85
N ASP A 50 -2.90 -0.76 -9.70
CA ASP A 50 -3.72 -1.95 -9.47
C ASP A 50 -2.89 -3.23 -9.44
N ARG A 51 -1.97 -3.41 -10.39
CA ARG A 51 -1.04 -4.56 -10.37
C ARG A 51 -0.16 -4.56 -9.13
N ARG A 52 0.41 -3.41 -8.77
CA ARG A 52 1.24 -3.26 -7.58
C ARG A 52 0.45 -3.65 -6.33
N LEU A 53 -0.79 -3.18 -6.19
CA LEU A 53 -1.64 -3.52 -5.07
C LEU A 53 -2.00 -5.01 -5.04
N ALA A 54 -2.25 -5.63 -6.20
CA ALA A 54 -2.49 -7.07 -6.29
C ALA A 54 -1.30 -7.89 -5.79
N ASP A 55 -0.07 -7.48 -6.12
CA ASP A 55 1.16 -8.11 -5.62
C ASP A 55 1.31 -7.96 -4.10
N ARG A 56 1.03 -6.76 -3.54
CA ARG A 56 1.03 -6.55 -2.09
C ARG A 56 -0.01 -7.40 -1.37
N PHE A 57 -1.20 -7.51 -1.94
CA PHE A 57 -2.26 -8.35 -1.39
C PHE A 57 -1.88 -9.83 -1.42
N ALA A 58 -1.23 -10.30 -2.49
CA ALA A 58 -0.70 -11.67 -2.56
C ALA A 58 0.39 -11.92 -1.52
N ALA A 59 1.29 -10.95 -1.29
CA ALA A 59 2.31 -11.03 -0.25
C ALA A 59 1.69 -11.07 1.15
N ALA A 60 0.71 -10.22 1.44
CA ALA A 60 -0.04 -10.24 2.69
C ALA A 60 -0.70 -11.61 2.93
N LEU A 61 -1.36 -12.19 1.92
CA LEU A 61 -1.93 -13.54 2.00
C LEU A 61 -0.86 -14.61 2.28
N SER A 62 0.36 -14.44 1.78
CA SER A 62 1.47 -15.35 2.09
C SER A 62 1.89 -15.24 3.55
N VAL A 63 1.94 -14.02 4.11
CA VAL A 63 2.21 -13.79 5.53
C VAL A 63 1.15 -14.44 6.40
N THR A 64 -0.15 -14.23 6.10
CA THR A 64 -1.25 -14.80 6.89
C THR A 64 -1.22 -16.33 6.93
N ARG A 65 -0.88 -16.97 5.81
CA ARG A 65 -0.79 -18.43 5.71
C ARG A 65 0.41 -19.02 6.45
N GLY A 66 1.44 -18.21 6.72
CA GLY A 66 2.61 -18.59 7.49
C GLY A 66 2.42 -18.54 9.00
N LEU A 67 1.26 -18.07 9.50
CA LEU A 67 1.01 -17.94 10.93
C LEU A 67 0.77 -19.31 11.59
N ASP A 68 1.37 -19.52 12.78
CA ASP A 68 1.26 -20.77 13.53
C ASP A 68 -0.18 -21.04 14.04
N THR A 69 -0.89 -19.97 14.41
CA THR A 69 -2.27 -20.03 14.92
C THR A 69 -3.11 -18.92 14.31
N GLY A 70 -4.39 -19.18 14.04
CA GLY A 70 -5.32 -18.15 13.55
C GLY A 70 -5.17 -17.80 12.07
N ALA A 71 -4.25 -18.43 11.33
CA ALA A 71 -3.97 -18.16 9.91
C ALA A 71 -5.23 -18.03 9.05
N LYS A 72 -6.19 -18.95 9.21
CA LYS A 72 -7.45 -18.93 8.44
C LYS A 72 -8.33 -17.72 8.78
N GLU A 73 -8.45 -17.37 10.05
CA GLU A 73 -9.27 -16.23 10.48
C GLU A 73 -8.66 -14.91 9.97
N VAL A 74 -7.34 -14.77 10.08
CA VAL A 74 -6.62 -13.59 9.56
C VAL A 74 -6.72 -13.52 8.03
N GLU A 75 -6.56 -14.65 7.31
CA GLU A 75 -6.75 -14.68 5.85
C GLU A 75 -8.19 -14.32 5.45
N ASP A 76 -9.20 -14.86 6.13
CA ASP A 76 -10.61 -14.58 5.84
C ASP A 76 -10.93 -13.09 6.08
N ASN A 77 -10.39 -12.51 7.16
CA ASN A 77 -10.50 -11.09 7.46
C ASN A 77 -9.82 -10.23 6.38
N LEU A 78 -8.56 -10.52 6.04
CA LEU A 78 -7.82 -9.82 4.98
C LEU A 78 -8.57 -9.82 3.64
N ARG A 79 -9.18 -10.96 3.27
CA ARG A 79 -10.02 -11.04 2.07
C ARG A 79 -11.30 -10.22 2.20
N ALA A 80 -11.91 -10.18 3.38
CA ALA A 80 -13.11 -9.40 3.63
C ALA A 80 -12.84 -7.90 3.57
N THR A 81 -11.76 -7.42 4.18
CA THR A 81 -11.35 -6.01 4.15
C THR A 81 -10.94 -5.61 2.74
N GLN A 82 -10.27 -6.47 1.97
CA GLN A 82 -9.98 -6.21 0.56
C GLN A 82 -11.26 -6.02 -0.28
N ARG A 83 -12.29 -6.87 -0.07
CA ARG A 83 -13.59 -6.68 -0.73
C ARG A 83 -14.28 -5.39 -0.29
N GLY A 84 -14.14 -5.02 0.98
CA GLY A 84 -14.63 -3.74 1.51
C GLY A 84 -13.96 -2.54 0.84
N TRP A 85 -12.63 -2.60 0.71
CA TRP A 85 -11.85 -1.58 0.01
C TRP A 85 -12.26 -1.42 -1.45
N ILE A 86 -12.47 -2.51 -2.20
CA ILE A 86 -12.94 -2.44 -3.61
C ILE A 86 -14.23 -1.62 -3.70
N LYS A 87 -15.19 -1.86 -2.79
CA LYS A 87 -16.43 -1.08 -2.72
C LYS A 87 -16.16 0.39 -2.39
N GLY A 88 -15.24 0.67 -1.47
CA GLY A 88 -14.82 2.03 -1.14
C GLY A 88 -14.23 2.78 -2.34
N ARG A 89 -13.28 2.16 -3.05
CA ARG A 89 -12.72 2.68 -4.31
C ARG A 89 -13.81 2.98 -5.33
N ASP A 90 -14.77 2.06 -5.49
CA ASP A 90 -15.84 2.24 -6.46
C ASP A 90 -16.75 3.42 -6.13
N GLU A 91 -16.86 3.84 -4.85
CA GLU A 91 -17.61 5.03 -4.44
C GLU A 91 -16.98 6.37 -4.88
N CYS A 92 -15.77 6.34 -5.46
CA CYS A 92 -15.14 7.52 -6.05
C CYS A 92 -15.97 8.17 -7.17
N TRP A 93 -17.02 7.52 -7.69
CA TRP A 93 -17.99 8.15 -8.60
C TRP A 93 -18.68 9.39 -7.99
N LYS A 94 -18.67 9.51 -6.66
CA LYS A 94 -19.22 10.66 -5.92
C LYS A 94 -18.26 11.85 -5.85
N ASP A 95 -16.97 11.62 -6.09
CA ASP A 95 -15.95 12.66 -6.03
C ASP A 95 -15.95 13.49 -7.32
N PRO A 96 -15.84 14.84 -7.25
CA PRO A 96 -15.71 15.66 -8.45
C PRO A 96 -14.45 15.33 -9.28
N ASP A 97 -13.40 14.79 -8.65
CA ASP A 97 -12.20 14.28 -9.33
C ASP A 97 -12.08 12.76 -9.13
N LEU A 98 -12.77 12.02 -10.00
CA LEU A 98 -12.76 10.56 -10.02
C LEU A 98 -11.33 10.00 -10.07
N ARG A 99 -10.43 10.61 -10.85
CA ARG A 99 -9.07 10.10 -11.00
C ARG A 99 -8.27 10.25 -9.72
N ALA A 100 -8.26 11.44 -9.14
CA ALA A 100 -7.54 11.70 -7.90
C ALA A 100 -8.09 10.85 -6.74
N CYS A 101 -9.41 10.66 -6.67
CA CYS A 101 -10.00 9.77 -5.67
C CYS A 101 -9.54 8.33 -5.83
N VAL A 102 -9.60 7.77 -7.05
CA VAL A 102 -9.20 6.38 -7.31
C VAL A 102 -7.72 6.17 -7.01
N GLU A 103 -6.85 7.09 -7.46
CA GLU A 103 -5.42 7.06 -7.14
C GLU A 103 -5.17 7.04 -5.64
N ALA A 104 -5.81 7.95 -4.89
CA ALA A 104 -5.68 8.02 -3.45
C ALA A 104 -6.14 6.72 -2.76
N GLU A 105 -7.23 6.09 -3.21
CA GLU A 105 -7.71 4.82 -2.67
C GLU A 105 -6.72 3.66 -2.90
N TYR A 106 -6.04 3.61 -4.05
CA TYR A 106 -4.96 2.62 -4.27
C TYR A 106 -3.77 2.86 -3.35
N LEU A 107 -3.30 4.11 -3.26
CA LEU A 107 -2.13 4.47 -2.46
C LEU A 107 -2.37 4.23 -0.96
N ARG A 108 -3.56 4.56 -0.44
CA ARG A 108 -3.94 4.27 0.94
C ARG A 108 -3.95 2.78 1.23
N ARG A 109 -4.54 1.99 0.34
CA ARG A 109 -4.61 0.53 0.55
C ARG A 109 -3.26 -0.15 0.46
N GLU A 110 -2.38 0.33 -0.41
CA GLU A 110 -0.99 -0.14 -0.43
C GLU A 110 -0.29 0.17 0.90
N ALA A 111 -0.40 1.41 1.38
CA ALA A 111 0.19 1.83 2.66
C ALA A 111 -0.30 0.96 3.82
N GLU A 112 -1.61 0.70 3.89
CA GLU A 112 -2.22 -0.20 4.88
C GLU A 112 -1.63 -1.61 4.82
N LEU A 113 -1.61 -2.25 3.64
CA LEU A 113 -1.12 -3.61 3.48
C LEU A 113 0.37 -3.72 3.83
N VAL A 114 1.18 -2.74 3.41
CA VAL A 114 2.61 -2.71 3.72
C VAL A 114 2.84 -2.60 5.23
N ALA A 115 2.14 -1.67 5.89
CA ALA A 115 2.28 -1.44 7.33
C ALA A 115 1.71 -2.58 8.19
N GLU A 116 0.59 -3.19 7.78
CA GLU A 116 -0.10 -4.23 8.56
C GLU A 116 0.66 -5.55 8.53
N PHE A 117 1.25 -5.89 7.38
CA PHE A 117 1.92 -7.17 7.16
C PHE A 117 3.44 -7.06 7.06
N LEU A 118 4.02 -5.88 7.34
CA LEU A 118 5.46 -5.62 7.29
C LEU A 118 6.07 -6.04 5.94
N LEU A 119 5.43 -5.65 4.85
CA LEU A 119 5.80 -6.09 3.49
C LEU A 119 7.04 -5.37 2.93
N GLU A 120 7.55 -4.39 3.66
CA GLU A 120 8.79 -3.65 3.38
C GLU A 120 9.56 -3.42 4.67
N GLU A 121 10.85 -3.14 4.57
CA GLU A 121 11.63 -2.69 5.71
C GLU A 121 11.16 -1.30 6.17
N ALA A 122 10.96 -1.13 7.47
CA ALA A 122 10.60 0.16 8.04
C ALA A 122 11.74 1.18 7.82
N SER A 123 11.41 2.35 7.28
CA SER A 123 12.33 3.47 7.12
C SER A 123 12.67 4.16 8.46
N GLY A 124 11.85 3.92 9.48
CA GLY A 124 12.11 4.33 10.85
C GLY A 124 11.28 3.54 11.85
N VAL A 125 11.85 3.23 13.00
CA VAL A 125 11.15 2.67 14.16
C VAL A 125 11.39 3.59 15.35
N ARG A 126 10.34 3.93 16.10
CA ARG A 126 10.39 4.85 17.24
C ARG A 126 9.51 4.34 18.36
N ASP A 127 10.07 4.26 19.56
CA ASP A 127 9.31 3.99 20.76
C ASP A 127 8.84 5.31 21.40
N LEU A 128 7.58 5.35 21.83
CA LEU A 128 6.94 6.50 22.44
C LEU A 128 6.34 6.14 23.79
N VAL A 129 6.40 7.10 24.72
CA VAL A 129 5.56 7.09 25.94
C VAL A 129 4.62 8.29 25.89
N CYS A 130 3.32 8.04 25.92
CA CYS A 130 2.27 9.04 25.73
C CYS A 130 1.40 9.24 26.98
N GLY A 131 1.15 10.50 27.30
CA GLY A 131 0.30 10.93 28.42
C GLY A 131 0.85 10.58 29.80
N ASP A 132 0.16 11.06 30.83
CA ASP A 132 0.58 10.90 32.23
C ASP A 132 0.51 9.45 32.71
N ALA A 133 -0.42 8.67 32.14
CA ALA A 133 -0.58 7.25 32.41
C ALA A 133 0.52 6.37 31.78
N GLY A 134 1.35 6.93 30.89
CA GLY A 134 2.51 6.26 30.32
C GLY A 134 2.18 5.17 29.29
N ARG A 135 1.26 5.44 28.36
CA ARG A 135 0.96 4.51 27.24
C ARG A 135 2.22 4.29 26.40
N SER A 136 2.61 3.04 26.20
CA SER A 136 3.80 2.68 25.42
C SER A 136 3.39 2.31 24.00
N LEU A 137 4.03 2.92 23.01
CA LEU A 137 3.78 2.65 21.58
C LEU A 137 5.10 2.37 20.88
N THR A 138 5.09 1.45 19.92
CA THR A 138 6.16 1.33 18.92
C THR A 138 5.60 1.74 17.57
N VAL A 139 6.22 2.74 16.95
CA VAL A 139 5.78 3.33 15.69
C VAL A 139 6.79 3.02 14.59
N TYR A 140 6.32 2.39 13.51
CA TYR A 140 7.09 2.08 12.32
C TYR A 140 6.61 2.97 11.17
N GLU A 141 7.55 3.58 10.47
CA GLU A 141 7.31 4.38 9.27
C GLU A 141 7.79 3.60 8.04
N PHE A 142 7.06 3.68 6.93
CA PHE A 142 7.42 3.05 5.67
C PHE A 142 7.46 4.08 4.55
N ALA A 143 8.44 3.97 3.66
CA ALA A 143 8.66 4.90 2.56
C ALA A 143 7.87 4.51 1.29
N THR A 144 6.63 4.04 1.46
CA THR A 144 5.67 3.83 0.37
C THR A 144 5.36 5.14 -0.33
N GLU A 145 4.80 5.07 -1.55
CA GLU A 145 4.48 6.27 -2.36
C GLU A 145 3.59 7.27 -1.61
N LEU A 146 2.58 6.77 -0.89
CA LEU A 146 1.98 7.48 0.24
C LEU A 146 2.58 6.91 1.52
N PRO A 147 3.41 7.68 2.29
CA PRO A 147 4.12 7.13 3.45
C PRO A 147 3.17 6.48 4.45
N ALA A 148 3.46 5.22 4.81
CA ALA A 148 2.64 4.44 5.70
C ALA A 148 3.16 4.49 7.14
N VAL A 149 2.25 4.22 8.09
CA VAL A 149 2.59 4.06 9.50
C VAL A 149 1.96 2.80 10.07
N ARG A 150 2.69 2.12 10.93
CA ARG A 150 2.20 1.07 11.84
C ARG A 150 2.43 1.54 13.27
N VAL A 151 1.40 1.46 14.11
CA VAL A 151 1.45 1.75 15.53
C VAL A 151 1.10 0.47 16.28
N GLU A 152 2.04 -0.03 17.07
CA GLU A 152 1.85 -1.16 17.97
C GLU A 152 1.61 -0.65 19.40
N GLU A 153 0.50 -1.07 19.99
CA GLU A 153 0.08 -0.71 21.36
C GLU A 153 -0.41 -1.97 22.09
N GLY A 154 0.41 -2.50 23.00
CA GLY A 154 0.11 -3.81 23.61
C GLY A 154 0.05 -4.90 22.54
N ASP A 155 -1.07 -5.63 22.48
CA ASP A 155 -1.34 -6.62 21.41
C ASP A 155 -2.02 -6.00 20.18
N GLY A 156 -2.30 -4.69 20.21
CA GLY A 156 -2.96 -3.95 19.15
C GLY A 156 -1.99 -3.56 18.04
N VAL A 157 -2.42 -3.75 16.79
CA VAL A 157 -1.74 -3.27 15.60
C VAL A 157 -2.69 -2.32 14.88
N HIS A 158 -2.22 -1.11 14.65
CA HIS A 158 -2.99 -0.07 13.97
C HIS A 158 -2.17 0.48 12.81
N VAL A 159 -2.81 0.75 11.69
CA VAL A 159 -2.12 1.19 10.47
C VAL A 159 -2.80 2.39 9.86
N GLY A 160 -2.05 3.13 9.07
CA GLY A 160 -2.59 4.18 8.23
C GLY A 160 -1.50 4.82 7.41
N ALA A 161 -1.72 6.07 7.02
CA ALA A 161 -0.86 6.74 6.06
C ALA A 161 -0.79 8.24 6.32
N LEU A 162 0.12 8.91 5.60
CA LEU A 162 0.34 10.33 5.70
C LEU A 162 -0.96 11.10 5.42
N VAL A 163 -1.29 12.08 6.26
CA VAL A 163 -2.48 12.94 6.11
C VAL A 163 -2.35 13.83 4.87
N SER A 164 -1.21 14.50 4.74
CA SER A 164 -0.91 15.41 3.64
C SER A 164 0.61 15.53 3.45
N PRO A 165 1.09 15.71 2.20
CA PRO A 165 2.48 16.07 1.92
C PRO A 165 2.94 17.34 2.65
N ASP A 166 2.02 18.27 2.94
CA ASP A 166 2.32 19.54 3.61
C ASP A 166 2.53 19.41 5.13
N THR A 167 2.10 18.28 5.70
CA THR A 167 2.24 17.95 7.12
C THR A 167 3.13 16.72 7.26
N PRO A 168 4.45 16.88 7.08
CA PRO A 168 5.36 15.74 7.05
C PRO A 168 5.31 14.99 8.38
N ARG A 169 5.18 13.67 8.28
CA ARG A 169 5.11 12.75 9.43
C ARG A 169 3.91 13.02 10.35
N ASP A 170 2.81 13.54 9.80
CA ASP A 170 1.48 13.52 10.40
C ASP A 170 0.64 12.46 9.69
N TYR A 171 0.22 11.43 10.42
CA TYR A 171 -0.42 10.25 9.87
C TYR A 171 -1.83 10.07 10.47
N TYR A 172 -2.81 9.76 9.63
CA TYR A 172 -4.05 9.18 10.14
C TYR A 172 -3.81 7.69 10.42
N VAL A 173 -4.53 7.14 11.39
CA VAL A 173 -4.46 5.72 11.75
C VAL A 173 -5.89 5.18 11.86
N ILE A 174 -6.19 4.16 11.06
CA ILE A 174 -7.55 3.68 10.81
C ILE A 174 -8.18 3.20 12.12
N LEU A 175 -9.36 3.77 12.44
CA LEU A 175 -10.14 3.48 13.64
C LEU A 175 -9.40 3.70 14.99
N TRP A 176 -8.21 4.31 14.96
CA TRP A 176 -7.40 4.62 16.14
C TRP A 176 -7.23 6.13 16.34
N GLY A 177 -7.17 6.89 15.24
CA GLY A 177 -7.09 8.35 15.23
C GLY A 177 -5.93 8.84 14.37
N GLY A 178 -4.82 9.28 14.99
CA GLY A 178 -3.65 9.76 14.27
C GLY A 178 -2.39 9.85 15.11
N VAL A 179 -1.23 9.87 14.46
CA VAL A 179 0.09 10.05 15.09
C VAL A 179 0.88 11.11 14.34
N ALA A 180 1.35 12.11 15.07
CA ALA A 180 2.21 13.16 14.55
C ALA A 180 3.60 13.00 15.17
N LEU A 181 4.58 12.68 14.33
CA LEU A 181 6.00 12.53 14.70
C LEU A 181 6.85 13.72 14.26
N GLY A 182 6.26 14.66 13.51
CA GLY A 182 6.86 15.92 13.11
C GLY A 182 6.90 16.94 14.26
N GLY A 183 7.96 17.74 14.31
CA GLY A 183 8.14 18.80 15.30
C GLY A 183 8.93 18.40 16.54
N ALA A 184 8.89 19.25 17.57
CA ALA A 184 9.69 19.08 18.79
C ALA A 184 9.17 17.98 19.73
N GLU A 185 7.86 17.72 19.73
CA GLU A 185 7.21 16.74 20.59
C GLU A 185 6.23 15.90 19.77
N PRO A 186 6.36 14.56 19.76
CA PRO A 186 5.39 13.69 19.11
C PRO A 186 4.04 13.75 19.83
N ARG A 187 2.97 13.53 19.09
CA ARG A 187 1.59 13.56 19.60
C ARG A 187 0.77 12.42 19.01
N ILE A 188 -0.20 11.95 19.76
CA ILE A 188 -1.26 11.06 19.27
C ILE A 188 -2.59 11.79 19.36
N ARG A 189 -3.50 11.48 18.44
CA ARG A 189 -4.85 12.00 18.40
C ARG A 189 -5.81 10.83 18.39
N ASP A 190 -6.84 10.84 19.23
CA ASP A 190 -7.86 9.80 19.20
C ASP A 190 -8.92 10.05 18.10
N ILE A 191 -9.88 9.14 17.99
CA ILE A 191 -10.98 9.23 17.01
C ILE A 191 -11.93 10.42 17.23
N TYR A 192 -11.89 11.05 18.41
CA TYR A 192 -12.69 12.23 18.75
C TYR A 192 -11.91 13.53 18.55
N GLY A 193 -10.62 13.43 18.18
CA GLY A 193 -9.75 14.57 17.93
C GLY A 193 -8.97 15.03 19.17
N GLU A 194 -9.11 14.37 20.32
CA GLU A 194 -8.38 14.69 21.53
C GLU A 194 -6.91 14.34 21.35
N THR A 195 -6.01 15.27 21.70
CA THR A 195 -4.58 15.15 21.48
C THR A 195 -3.83 14.89 22.78
N THR A 196 -2.95 13.89 22.77
CA THR A 196 -2.07 13.55 23.89
C THR A 196 -0.61 13.72 23.47
N THR A 197 0.18 14.44 24.27
CA THR A 197 1.62 14.59 24.05
C THR A 197 2.37 13.31 24.41
N CYS A 198 3.41 13.03 23.63
CA CYS A 198 4.30 11.90 23.81
C CYS A 198 5.75 12.36 23.90
N ARG A 199 6.61 11.46 24.34
CA ARG A 199 8.06 11.61 24.27
C ARG A 199 8.69 10.40 23.59
N PHE A 200 9.75 10.62 22.83
CA PHE A 200 10.57 9.54 22.31
C PHE A 200 11.27 8.81 23.46
N VAL A 201 11.33 7.48 23.38
CA VAL A 201 12.20 6.64 24.19
C VAL A 201 13.46 6.42 23.36
N GLY A 202 14.62 6.74 23.95
CA GLY A 202 15.93 6.58 23.32
C GLY A 202 16.56 5.24 23.66
#